data_AF-A0A952GIT9-F1
#
_entry.id   AF-A0A952GIT9-F1
#
_cell.length_a   1.000
_cell.length_b   1.000
_cell.length_c   1.000
_cell.angle_alpha   90.00
_cell.angle_beta   90.00
_cell.angle_gamma   90.00
#
_symmetry.space_group_name_H-M   'P 1'
#
loop_
_entity.id
_entity.type
_entity.pdbx_description
1 polymer ?
#
loop_
_entity_poly.entity_id
_entity_poly.type
_entity_poly.pdbx_seq_one_letter_code
_entity_poly.pdbx_strand_id
1 'polypeptide(L)'
;MRKFTTAVGTVGAAALIATLGATGSAFAGHLINSGDIKDDSIRSHDIHDGTIKQEDLSGALQTGVTGPMGPKGDSGLKGAYYSVASYDVGDVNSGAVASVACKATTDVAISGGVQVTGLNDEPLTHNTPVSSSFPGRMDWSTYTPKANRLDGWIVQFAGDVENPPLKTKVWALCVPGANIPVEQTYTESAD
;
A
#
# COMPACT_ATOMS: atom_id res chain seq x y z
N MET A 1 112.34 11.95 -48.06
CA MET A 1 112.46 11.84 -46.58
C MET A 1 112.63 13.24 -45.97
N ARG A 2 111.65 13.71 -45.20
CA ARG A 2 111.76 14.52 -43.95
C ARG A 2 110.37 15.11 -43.63
N LYS A 3 109.90 14.86 -42.40
CA LYS A 3 108.58 15.21 -41.85
C LYS A 3 108.60 16.63 -41.26
N PHE A 4 107.44 17.30 -41.22
CA PHE A 4 107.17 18.47 -40.37
C PHE A 4 105.84 18.31 -39.59
N THR A 5 106.03 18.01 -38.31
CA THR A 5 105.45 18.43 -37.01
C THR A 5 104.17 19.30 -36.89
N THR A 6 103.29 18.94 -35.93
CA THR A 6 102.76 19.75 -34.76
C THR A 6 101.82 18.86 -33.90
N ALA A 7 102.11 18.51 -32.63
CA ALA A 7 102.06 19.24 -31.33
C ALA A 7 100.63 19.39 -30.72
N VAL A 8 100.41 18.72 -29.57
CA VAL A 8 99.17 18.66 -28.75
C VAL A 8 99.54 18.82 -27.25
N GLY A 9 98.66 19.45 -26.46
CA GLY A 9 98.46 19.18 -25.01
C GLY A 9 98.45 20.44 -24.12
N THR A 10 97.31 21.08 -23.81
CA THR A 10 96.26 20.83 -22.77
C THR A 10 96.66 21.11 -21.31
N VAL A 11 96.09 22.18 -20.73
CA VAL A 11 95.80 22.43 -19.29
C VAL A 11 94.50 23.28 -19.30
N GLY A 12 93.33 22.82 -18.84
CA GLY A 12 92.91 22.68 -17.44
C GLY A 12 91.81 23.72 -17.17
N ALA A 13 90.57 23.29 -16.89
CA ALA A 13 89.43 24.19 -16.64
C ALA A 13 88.71 23.83 -15.33
N ALA A 14 88.50 24.84 -14.50
CA ALA A 14 87.67 24.85 -13.31
C ALA A 14 86.64 26.00 -13.45
N ALA A 15 85.39 25.76 -13.05
CA ALA A 15 84.56 26.63 -12.18
C ALA A 15 83.04 26.39 -12.34
N LEU A 16 82.42 26.23 -11.18
CA LEU A 16 81.02 26.13 -10.78
C LEU A 16 80.17 27.37 -11.21
N ILE A 17 78.85 27.22 -11.50
CA ILE A 17 77.73 28.11 -11.06
C ILE A 17 76.34 27.68 -11.62
N ALA A 18 75.40 27.54 -10.68
CA ALA A 18 73.93 27.69 -10.69
C ALA A 18 73.00 26.90 -11.63
N THR A 19 72.33 25.88 -11.06
CA THR A 19 70.90 25.60 -11.32
C THR A 19 70.18 25.14 -10.04
N LEU A 20 69.96 26.05 -9.09
CA LEU A 20 68.82 25.94 -8.17
C LEU A 20 67.64 26.66 -8.82
N GLY A 21 66.62 25.91 -9.23
CA GLY A 21 65.40 26.51 -9.77
C GLY A 21 64.50 25.52 -10.48
N ALA A 22 64.02 24.51 -9.75
CA ALA A 22 62.70 23.89 -9.92
C ALA A 22 62.72 22.50 -9.25
N THR A 23 62.56 22.46 -7.93
CA THR A 23 61.81 21.34 -7.35
C THR A 23 60.36 21.53 -7.77
N GLY A 24 60.08 21.27 -9.05
CA GLY A 24 58.72 21.07 -9.51
C GLY A 24 58.25 19.79 -8.85
N SER A 25 57.57 19.90 -7.72
CA SER A 25 56.63 18.87 -7.30
C SER A 25 55.66 18.73 -8.46
N ALA A 26 55.89 17.74 -9.33
CA ALA A 26 54.91 17.33 -10.31
C ALA A 26 53.76 16.73 -9.50
N PHE A 27 52.86 17.58 -9.03
CA PHE A 27 51.53 17.16 -8.64
C PHE A 27 50.89 16.65 -9.92
N ALA A 28 50.97 15.35 -10.12
CA ALA A 28 50.19 14.61 -11.10
C ALA A 28 48.72 14.58 -10.67
N GLY A 29 48.12 15.75 -10.45
CA GLY A 29 46.68 15.87 -10.36
C GLY A 29 46.16 15.80 -11.78
N HIS A 30 45.47 14.70 -12.13
CA HIS A 30 44.92 14.35 -13.45
C HIS A 30 45.86 13.68 -14.47
N LEU A 31 46.25 12.42 -14.21
CA LEU A 31 46.86 11.57 -15.26
C LEU A 31 45.93 10.50 -15.85
N ILE A 32 44.82 10.16 -15.19
CA ILE A 32 43.86 9.15 -15.65
C ILE A 32 42.44 9.70 -15.48
N ASN A 33 41.65 9.72 -16.55
CA ASN A 33 40.23 10.08 -16.55
C ASN A 33 39.37 8.87 -16.98
N SER A 34 38.04 9.02 -16.96
CA SER A 34 37.13 7.92 -17.34
C SER A 34 37.31 7.42 -18.77
N GLY A 35 37.82 8.25 -19.68
CA GLY A 35 38.12 7.87 -21.06
C GLY A 35 39.38 7.01 -21.21
N ASP A 36 40.24 6.98 -20.20
CA ASP A 36 41.44 6.13 -20.17
C ASP A 36 41.14 4.73 -19.62
N ILE A 37 39.96 4.54 -19.01
CA ILE A 37 39.50 3.27 -18.41
C ILE A 37 38.57 2.58 -19.40
N LYS A 38 38.85 1.32 -19.73
CA LYS A 38 37.96 0.51 -20.57
C LYS A 38 36.82 -0.07 -19.73
N ASP A 39 35.64 -0.18 -20.31
CA ASP A 39 34.52 -0.89 -19.69
C ASP A 39 34.92 -2.33 -19.32
N ASP A 40 34.40 -2.82 -18.19
CA ASP A 40 34.66 -4.14 -17.62
C ASP A 40 36.14 -4.48 -17.33
N SER A 41 37.05 -3.49 -17.39
CA SER A 41 38.48 -3.71 -17.16
C SER A 41 38.91 -3.67 -15.69
N ILE A 42 38.13 -2.99 -14.84
CA ILE A 42 38.40 -2.90 -13.39
C ILE A 42 37.62 -3.99 -12.67
N ARG A 43 38.34 -4.82 -11.90
CA ARG A 43 37.77 -5.91 -11.08
C ARG A 43 37.97 -5.60 -9.60
N SER A 44 37.29 -6.34 -8.74
CA SER A 44 37.37 -6.15 -7.29
C SER A 44 38.79 -6.27 -6.74
N HIS A 45 39.66 -7.10 -7.33
CA HIS A 45 41.05 -7.24 -6.87
C HIS A 45 41.97 -6.10 -7.35
N ASP A 46 41.52 -5.27 -8.30
CA ASP A 46 42.24 -4.07 -8.74
C ASP A 46 41.96 -2.88 -7.80
N ILE A 47 40.96 -3.00 -6.92
CA ILE A 47 40.54 -1.97 -5.99
C ILE A 47 40.97 -2.40 -4.58
N HIS A 48 41.71 -1.53 -3.88
CA HIS A 48 42.06 -1.78 -2.49
C HIS A 48 40.86 -1.51 -1.56
N ASP A 49 40.68 -2.38 -0.58
CA ASP A 49 39.61 -2.22 0.40
C ASP A 49 39.74 -0.89 1.16
N GLY A 50 38.62 -0.18 1.26
CA GLY A 50 38.54 1.10 1.97
C GLY A 50 39.09 2.32 1.22
N THR A 51 39.53 2.18 -0.05
CA THR A 51 40.01 3.35 -0.82
C THR A 51 38.93 4.06 -1.63
N ILE A 52 37.82 3.38 -1.95
CA ILE A 52 36.64 4.00 -2.58
C ILE A 52 35.66 4.44 -1.51
N LYS A 53 35.37 5.74 -1.45
CA LYS A 53 34.42 6.37 -0.54
C LYS A 53 33.12 6.67 -1.25
N GLN A 54 32.08 6.99 -0.47
CA GLN A 54 30.77 7.36 -1.02
C GLN A 54 30.85 8.58 -1.95
N GLU A 55 31.73 9.55 -1.64
CA GLU A 55 31.99 10.73 -2.48
C GLU A 55 32.60 10.40 -3.85
N ASP A 56 33.22 9.23 -4.02
CA ASP A 56 33.79 8.77 -5.29
C ASP A 56 32.74 8.12 -6.22
N LEU A 57 31.58 7.75 -5.66
CA LEU A 57 30.50 7.10 -6.40
C LEU A 57 29.57 8.13 -7.05
N SER A 58 29.00 7.78 -8.20
CA SER A 58 27.95 8.61 -8.81
C SER A 58 26.72 8.69 -7.90
N GLY A 59 25.97 9.79 -7.96
CA GLY A 59 24.81 10.00 -7.10
C GLY A 59 23.76 8.88 -7.15
N ALA A 60 23.68 8.15 -8.28
CA ALA A 60 22.80 6.99 -8.44
C ALA A 60 23.23 5.78 -7.60
N LEU A 61 24.53 5.62 -7.34
CA LEU A 61 25.06 4.54 -6.48
C LEU A 61 25.06 4.94 -5.00
N GLN A 62 25.15 6.24 -4.70
CA GLN A 62 25.15 6.76 -3.32
C GLN A 62 23.83 6.53 -2.59
N THR A 63 22.71 6.50 -3.30
CA THR A 63 21.37 6.32 -2.72
C THR A 63 20.90 4.88 -2.71
N GLY A 64 21.66 3.96 -3.33
CA GLY A 64 21.21 2.60 -3.61
C GLY A 64 20.09 2.59 -4.66
N VAL A 65 20.03 1.53 -5.47
CA VAL A 65 18.86 1.31 -6.33
C VAL A 65 17.66 1.00 -5.43
N THR A 66 16.56 1.72 -5.63
CA THR A 66 15.30 1.38 -4.94
C THR A 66 14.91 -0.02 -5.36
N GLY A 67 14.69 -0.91 -4.39
CA GLY A 67 14.21 -2.27 -4.67
C GLY A 67 12.87 -2.24 -5.42
N PRO A 68 12.51 -3.33 -6.12
CA PRO A 68 11.19 -3.42 -6.74
C PRO A 68 10.10 -3.23 -5.70
N MET A 69 9.02 -2.54 -6.08
CA MET A 69 7.82 -2.46 -5.27
C MET A 69 7.32 -3.88 -4.96
N GLY A 70 6.96 -4.14 -3.70
CA GLY A 70 6.36 -5.42 -3.31
C GLY A 70 5.04 -5.70 -4.05
N PRO A 71 4.58 -6.97 -4.06
CA PRO A 71 3.30 -7.30 -4.68
C PRO A 71 2.16 -6.55 -3.97
N LYS A 72 1.12 -6.22 -4.74
CA LYS A 72 -0.14 -5.71 -4.18
C LYS A 72 -0.72 -6.77 -3.23
N GLY A 73 -1.16 -6.36 -2.04
CA GLY A 73 -1.88 -7.23 -1.12
C GLY A 73 -3.23 -7.71 -1.67
N ASP A 74 -3.73 -8.83 -1.14
CA ASP A 74 -5.03 -9.37 -1.48
C ASP A 74 -6.17 -8.41 -1.07
N SER A 75 -7.25 -8.40 -1.85
CA SER A 75 -8.46 -7.67 -1.50
C SER A 75 -9.26 -8.43 -0.44
N GLY A 76 -9.57 -7.79 0.68
CA GLY A 76 -10.48 -8.33 1.70
C GLY A 76 -11.92 -8.51 1.21
N LEU A 77 -12.29 -7.96 0.05
CA LEU A 77 -13.61 -8.10 -0.57
C LEU A 77 -13.64 -9.15 -1.69
N LYS A 78 -12.62 -10.00 -1.79
CA LYS A 78 -12.58 -11.05 -2.81
C LYS A 78 -13.80 -11.97 -2.68
N GLY A 79 -14.62 -12.00 -3.73
CA GLY A 79 -15.84 -12.83 -3.76
C GLY A 79 -17.02 -12.24 -2.98
N ALA A 80 -16.95 -10.99 -2.54
CA ALA A 80 -18.08 -10.31 -1.90
C ALA A 80 -19.29 -10.25 -2.84
N TYR A 81 -20.49 -10.33 -2.28
CA TYR A 81 -21.75 -10.34 -3.02
C TYR A 81 -22.87 -9.64 -2.23
N TYR A 82 -23.89 -9.18 -2.95
CA TYR A 82 -25.11 -8.68 -2.33
C TYR A 82 -26.11 -9.83 -2.14
N SER A 83 -26.65 -9.95 -0.93
CA SER A 83 -27.86 -10.70 -0.64
C SER A 83 -29.04 -9.74 -0.50
N VAL A 84 -30.20 -10.12 -1.03
CA VAL A 84 -31.41 -9.29 -1.02
C VAL A 84 -32.61 -10.12 -0.58
N ALA A 85 -33.37 -9.60 0.37
CA ALA A 85 -34.68 -10.14 0.73
C ALA A 85 -35.75 -9.10 0.41
N SER A 86 -36.78 -9.51 -0.33
CA SER A 86 -37.94 -8.68 -0.65
C SER A 86 -39.08 -9.01 0.31
N TYR A 87 -39.78 -7.97 0.74
CA TYR A 87 -40.92 -8.00 1.64
C TYR A 87 -42.08 -7.25 1.00
N ASP A 88 -43.27 -7.80 1.11
CA ASP A 88 -44.49 -7.22 0.53
C ASP A 88 -45.29 -6.44 1.58
N VAL A 89 -46.42 -5.88 1.14
CA VAL A 89 -47.33 -5.09 1.99
C VAL A 89 -47.72 -5.89 3.22
N GLY A 90 -47.55 -5.31 4.41
CA GLY A 90 -47.93 -5.92 5.68
C GLY A 90 -46.82 -6.72 6.37
N ASP A 91 -45.74 -7.06 5.67
CA ASP A 91 -44.57 -7.75 6.28
C ASP A 91 -43.67 -6.81 7.08
N VAL A 92 -43.81 -5.50 6.87
CA VAL A 92 -42.88 -4.45 7.31
C VAL A 92 -43.61 -3.26 7.95
N ASN A 93 -44.73 -3.54 8.64
CA ASN A 93 -45.52 -2.55 9.39
C ASN A 93 -44.82 -2.09 10.69
N SER A 94 -45.51 -1.25 11.47
CA SER A 94 -45.01 -0.76 12.77
C SER A 94 -44.48 -1.89 13.66
N GLY A 95 -43.20 -1.80 14.05
CA GLY A 95 -42.54 -2.78 14.91
C GLY A 95 -42.08 -4.05 14.20
N ALA A 96 -42.35 -4.21 12.91
CA ALA A 96 -41.90 -5.35 12.13
C ALA A 96 -40.38 -5.42 12.06
N VAL A 97 -39.88 -6.65 11.99
CA VAL A 97 -38.48 -6.95 11.76
C VAL A 97 -38.34 -7.66 10.42
N ALA A 98 -37.49 -7.13 9.56
CA ALA A 98 -37.07 -7.76 8.33
C ALA A 98 -35.60 -8.17 8.43
N SER A 99 -35.21 -9.27 7.78
CA SER A 99 -33.82 -9.72 7.79
C SER A 99 -33.43 -10.43 6.50
N VAL A 100 -32.27 -10.08 5.96
CA VAL A 100 -31.66 -10.82 4.85
C VAL A 100 -30.49 -11.66 5.38
N ALA A 101 -30.33 -12.87 4.84
CA ALA A 101 -29.25 -13.77 5.20
C ALA A 101 -28.15 -13.77 4.13
N CYS A 102 -26.90 -13.92 4.56
CA CYS A 102 -25.84 -14.37 3.66
C CYS A 102 -26.08 -15.83 3.23
N LYS A 103 -25.45 -16.24 2.12
CA LYS A 103 -25.52 -17.59 1.55
C LYS A 103 -25.03 -18.65 2.53
N ALA A 104 -23.94 -18.39 3.26
CA ALA A 104 -23.37 -19.31 4.24
C ALA A 104 -23.22 -18.65 5.60
N THR A 105 -23.26 -19.46 6.67
CA THR A 105 -23.06 -18.98 8.05
C THR A 105 -21.61 -18.57 8.35
N THR A 106 -20.69 -18.92 7.46
CA THR A 106 -19.27 -18.52 7.49
C THR A 106 -19.01 -17.20 6.78
N ASP A 107 -20.03 -16.64 6.12
CA ASP A 107 -19.92 -15.34 5.47
C ASP A 107 -20.30 -14.25 6.48
N VAL A 108 -19.73 -13.06 6.32
CA VAL A 108 -20.02 -11.92 7.21
C VAL A 108 -20.67 -10.79 6.40
N ALA A 109 -21.82 -10.33 6.85
CA ALA A 109 -22.44 -9.11 6.35
C ALA A 109 -21.69 -7.90 6.94
N ILE A 110 -20.99 -7.15 6.08
CA ILE A 110 -20.17 -6.00 6.49
C ILE A 110 -20.88 -4.66 6.30
N SER A 111 -21.96 -4.67 5.53
CA SER A 111 -22.86 -3.54 5.38
C SER A 111 -24.23 -4.03 4.96
N GLY A 112 -25.24 -3.20 5.19
CA GLY A 112 -26.58 -3.47 4.72
C GLY A 112 -27.43 -2.22 4.72
N GLY A 113 -28.66 -2.37 4.28
CA GLY A 113 -29.57 -1.25 4.13
C GLY A 113 -30.95 -1.70 3.74
N VAL A 114 -31.85 -0.73 3.74
CA VAL A 114 -33.25 -0.94 3.35
C VAL A 114 -33.61 0.01 2.22
N GLN A 115 -34.37 -0.51 1.28
CA GLN A 115 -35.00 0.26 0.22
C GLN A 115 -36.51 0.09 0.36
N VAL A 116 -37.20 1.15 0.76
CA VAL A 116 -38.66 1.22 0.66
C VAL A 116 -39.01 1.60 -0.78
N THR A 117 -39.99 0.92 -1.37
CA THR A 117 -40.47 1.16 -2.73
C THR A 117 -41.99 1.24 -2.72
N GLY A 118 -42.58 2.09 -3.57
CA GLY A 118 -44.03 2.14 -3.78
C GLY A 118 -44.57 0.88 -4.47
N LEU A 119 -45.90 0.71 -4.49
CA LEU A 119 -46.56 -0.22 -5.42
C LEU A 119 -46.20 0.22 -6.84
N ASN A 120 -45.38 -0.55 -7.55
CA ASN A 120 -44.97 -0.33 -8.95
C ASN A 120 -43.88 0.74 -9.19
N ASP A 121 -42.90 0.90 -8.30
CA ASP A 121 -41.77 1.84 -8.48
C ASP A 121 -42.19 3.33 -8.56
N GLU A 122 -43.39 3.66 -8.10
CA GLU A 122 -43.92 5.03 -7.99
C GLU A 122 -43.18 5.87 -6.94
N PRO A 123 -43.28 7.22 -7.00
CA PRO A 123 -42.66 8.13 -6.04
C PRO A 123 -42.97 7.75 -4.59
N LEU A 124 -41.98 7.90 -3.70
CA LEU A 124 -42.08 7.57 -2.27
C LEU A 124 -43.13 8.44 -1.56
N THR A 125 -44.40 8.05 -1.60
CA THR A 125 -45.46 8.67 -0.81
C THR A 125 -45.58 8.07 0.59
N HIS A 126 -44.95 6.91 0.81
CA HIS A 126 -44.93 6.20 2.09
C HIS A 126 -43.48 6.05 2.54
N ASN A 127 -43.12 6.73 3.62
CA ASN A 127 -41.83 6.57 4.28
C ASN A 127 -42.03 5.79 5.57
N THR A 128 -41.16 4.81 5.82
CA THR A 128 -41.19 4.02 7.04
C THR A 128 -39.87 4.21 7.77
N PRO A 129 -39.86 4.90 8.91
CA PRO A 129 -38.64 5.10 9.67
C PRO A 129 -38.06 3.75 10.11
N VAL A 130 -36.74 3.66 10.13
CA VAL A 130 -35.99 2.51 10.66
C VAL A 130 -35.62 2.82 12.10
N SER A 131 -36.07 2.00 13.06
CA SER A 131 -35.68 2.12 14.46
C SER A 131 -34.33 1.49 14.75
N SER A 132 -33.99 0.41 14.04
CA SER A 132 -32.74 -0.32 14.24
C SER A 132 -32.29 -0.99 12.96
N SER A 133 -30.99 -0.97 12.70
CA SER A 133 -30.37 -1.58 11.53
C SER A 133 -28.97 -2.03 11.89
N PHE A 134 -28.69 -3.33 11.84
CA PHE A 134 -27.42 -3.88 12.30
C PHE A 134 -27.11 -5.25 11.65
N PRO A 135 -25.83 -5.64 11.54
CA PRO A 135 -25.47 -6.99 11.13
C PRO A 135 -25.99 -8.01 12.13
N GLY A 136 -26.59 -9.09 11.66
CA GLY A 136 -27.27 -10.02 12.54
C GLY A 136 -28.06 -11.10 11.82
N ARG A 137 -28.44 -12.13 12.58
CA ARG A 137 -29.43 -13.12 12.14
C ARG A 137 -30.57 -13.20 13.13
N MET A 138 -31.82 -13.06 12.69
CA MET A 138 -32.98 -13.24 13.57
C MET A 138 -33.19 -14.71 13.94
N ASP A 139 -33.56 -14.93 15.20
CA ASP A 139 -34.23 -16.14 15.67
C ASP A 139 -35.73 -15.87 15.75
N TRP A 140 -36.49 -16.45 14.84
CA TRP A 140 -37.94 -16.26 14.76
C TRP A 140 -38.72 -17.06 15.81
N SER A 141 -38.06 -18.00 16.52
CA SER A 141 -38.71 -18.71 17.63
C SER A 141 -38.75 -17.88 18.91
N THR A 142 -37.74 -17.02 19.10
CA THR A 142 -37.62 -16.15 20.28
C THR A 142 -37.83 -14.67 19.97
N TYR A 143 -37.98 -14.31 18.69
CA TYR A 143 -38.04 -12.93 18.20
C TYR A 143 -36.84 -12.07 18.64
N THR A 144 -35.65 -12.66 18.72
CA THR A 144 -34.41 -11.98 19.11
C THR A 144 -33.28 -12.23 18.12
N PRO A 145 -32.28 -11.33 18.03
CA PRO A 145 -31.06 -11.61 17.28
C PRO A 145 -30.30 -12.81 17.88
N LYS A 146 -29.82 -13.70 17.01
CA LYS A 146 -28.94 -14.81 17.40
C LYS A 146 -27.60 -14.27 17.87
N ALA A 147 -27.17 -14.72 19.04
CA ALA A 147 -25.87 -14.37 19.59
C ALA A 147 -24.74 -14.79 18.63
N ASN A 148 -23.75 -13.91 18.45
CA ASN A 148 -22.52 -14.16 17.68
C ASN A 148 -22.76 -14.54 16.21
N ARG A 149 -23.78 -13.95 15.58
CA ARG A 149 -24.12 -14.21 14.17
C ARG A 149 -24.10 -12.92 13.38
N LEU A 150 -23.15 -12.81 12.45
CA LEU A 150 -23.01 -11.68 11.53
C LEU A 150 -23.33 -12.07 10.07
N ASP A 151 -23.88 -13.26 9.84
CA ASP A 151 -24.18 -13.81 8.51
C ASP A 151 -25.53 -13.31 7.95
N GLY A 152 -25.83 -12.03 8.17
CA GLY A 152 -27.06 -11.40 7.72
C GLY A 152 -27.17 -9.96 8.17
N TRP A 153 -28.28 -9.33 7.82
CA TRP A 153 -28.61 -7.97 8.21
C TRP A 153 -30.05 -7.92 8.72
N ILE A 154 -30.25 -7.21 9.83
CA ILE A 154 -31.55 -7.05 10.50
C ILE A 154 -31.95 -5.59 10.41
N VAL A 155 -33.22 -5.35 10.07
CA VAL A 155 -33.85 -4.03 10.05
C VAL A 155 -35.15 -4.11 10.87
N GLN A 156 -35.32 -3.21 11.82
CA GLN A 156 -36.57 -3.00 12.53
C GLN A 156 -37.19 -1.67 12.11
N PHE A 157 -38.49 -1.68 11.84
CA PHE A 157 -39.24 -0.51 11.40
C PHE A 157 -39.99 0.15 12.56
N ALA A 158 -39.98 1.49 12.57
CA ALA A 158 -40.60 2.34 13.58
C ALA A 158 -41.90 3.03 13.10
N GLY A 159 -42.46 2.60 11.96
CA GLY A 159 -43.53 3.33 11.26
C GLY A 159 -44.87 3.34 11.97
N ASP A 160 -45.80 4.17 11.49
CA ASP A 160 -47.21 4.10 11.88
C ASP A 160 -47.91 2.91 11.19
N VAL A 161 -49.08 2.53 11.69
CA VAL A 161 -49.94 1.50 11.08
C VAL A 161 -50.82 2.05 9.96
N GLU A 162 -50.85 3.36 9.75
CA GLU A 162 -51.75 4.06 8.84
C GLU A 162 -51.19 4.10 7.41
N ASN A 163 -49.86 4.07 7.26
CA ASN A 163 -49.13 4.18 6.01
C ASN A 163 -47.97 3.15 5.93
N PRO A 164 -48.25 1.84 6.07
CA PRO A 164 -47.20 0.84 5.99
C PRO A 164 -46.50 0.87 4.63
N PRO A 165 -45.19 0.57 4.58
CA PRO A 165 -44.48 0.52 3.33
C PRO A 165 -45.06 -0.59 2.46
N LEU A 166 -45.21 -0.28 1.18
CA LEU A 166 -45.91 -1.15 0.25
C LEU A 166 -45.03 -2.32 -0.19
N LYS A 167 -43.76 -2.05 -0.46
CA LYS A 167 -42.74 -3.07 -0.74
C LYS A 167 -41.42 -2.62 -0.17
N THR A 168 -40.66 -3.55 0.38
CA THR A 168 -39.36 -3.25 0.98
C THR A 168 -38.33 -4.28 0.59
N LYS A 169 -37.11 -3.84 0.31
CA LYS A 169 -35.95 -4.72 0.11
C LYS A 169 -34.93 -4.48 1.20
N VAL A 170 -34.50 -5.55 1.87
CA VAL A 170 -33.36 -5.53 2.78
C VAL A 170 -32.15 -6.10 2.04
N TRP A 171 -31.05 -5.35 2.09
CA TRP A 171 -29.80 -5.63 1.40
C TRP A 171 -28.70 -5.92 2.41
N ALA A 172 -27.79 -6.84 2.07
CA ALA A 172 -26.55 -7.06 2.79
C ALA A 172 -25.39 -7.29 1.83
N LEU A 173 -24.26 -6.61 2.04
CA LEU A 173 -22.99 -6.95 1.40
C LEU A 173 -22.29 -8.02 2.25
N CYS A 174 -22.26 -9.24 1.73
CA CYS A 174 -21.67 -10.39 2.39
C CYS A 174 -20.26 -10.67 1.85
N VAL A 175 -19.31 -10.93 2.73
CA VAL A 175 -17.93 -11.30 2.40
C VAL A 175 -17.67 -12.75 2.80
N PRO A 176 -17.36 -13.64 1.84
CA PRO A 176 -17.08 -15.05 2.15
C PRO A 176 -15.85 -15.24 3.04
N GLY A 177 -16.01 -16.03 4.10
CA GLY A 177 -14.91 -16.41 4.99
C GLY A 177 -14.23 -15.26 5.74
N ALA A 178 -14.84 -14.07 5.75
CA ALA A 178 -14.35 -12.97 6.56
C ALA A 178 -14.46 -13.32 8.04
N ASN A 179 -13.45 -12.92 8.82
CA ASN A 179 -13.45 -13.03 10.27
C ASN A 179 -13.30 -11.63 10.85
N ILE A 180 -14.41 -11.07 11.32
CA ILE A 180 -14.47 -9.71 11.86
C ILE A 180 -14.92 -9.82 13.31
N PRO A 181 -14.04 -9.52 14.30
CA PRO A 181 -14.42 -9.56 15.70
C PRO A 181 -15.43 -8.45 16.01
N VAL A 182 -16.40 -8.75 16.87
CA VAL A 182 -17.27 -7.73 17.47
C VAL A 182 -16.61 -7.26 18.76
N GLU A 183 -16.19 -6.01 18.79
CA GLU A 183 -15.62 -5.38 19.98
C GLU A 183 -16.67 -4.51 20.67
N GLN A 184 -17.19 -4.98 21.81
CA GLN A 184 -18.08 -4.18 22.65
C GLN A 184 -17.23 -3.22 23.50
N THR A 185 -17.40 -1.92 23.28
CA THR A 185 -16.58 -0.89 23.92
C THR A 185 -17.13 -0.43 25.27
N TYR A 186 -18.45 -0.48 25.48
CA TYR A 186 -19.09 -0.19 26.76
C TYR A 186 -20.48 -0.86 26.86
N THR A 187 -21.01 -0.93 28.09
CA THR A 187 -22.42 -1.22 28.37
C THR A 187 -22.92 -0.10 29.27
N GLU A 188 -23.97 0.60 28.87
CA GLU A 188 -24.66 1.54 29.77
C GLU A 188 -25.53 0.73 30.74
N SER A 189 -25.30 0.88 32.04
CA SER A 189 -26.19 0.34 33.07
C SER A 189 -27.24 1.37 33.43
N ALA A 190 -28.50 0.95 33.52
CA ALA A 190 -29.52 1.78 34.16
C ALA A 190 -29.26 1.76 35.68
N ASP A 191 -28.91 2.91 36.23
CA ASP A 191 -28.96 3.14 37.69
C ASP A 191 -30.41 3.28 38.17
#